data_AF-A0A1W9RSF9-F1
#
_entry.id   AF-A0A1W9RSF9-F1
#
_cell.length_a   1.000
_cell.length_b   1.000
_cell.length_c   1.000
_cell.angle_alpha   90.00
_cell.angle_beta   90.00
_cell.angle_gamma   90.00
#
_symmetry.space_group_name_H-M   'P 1'
#
loop_
_entity.id
_entity.type
_entity.pdbx_description
1 polymer ?
#
loop_
_entity_poly.entity_id
_entity_poly.type
_entity_poly.pdbx_seq_one_letter_code
_entity_poly.pdbx_strand_id
1 'polypeptide(L)' 'RFRKIKNEILINSEGIRQEKNYFIATKERAFLDAVYLYKNYYFDNLDAIDKNKVFELAKIYRNKKLIERVKKYFDTV' A
#
# COMPACT_ATOMS: atom_id res chain seq x y z
N ARG A 1 10.96 -17.73 -4.95
CA ARG A 1 10.42 -17.61 -3.57
C ARG A 1 9.08 -16.87 -3.62
N PHE A 2 7.99 -17.52 -3.26
CA PHE A 2 6.64 -16.91 -3.29
C PHE A 2 6.50 -15.85 -2.19
N ARG A 3 5.89 -14.71 -2.52
CA ARG A 3 5.56 -13.65 -1.56
C ARG A 3 4.05 -13.48 -1.58
N LYS A 4 3.43 -13.47 -0.40
CA LYS A 4 1.98 -13.33 -0.24
C LYS A 4 1.70 -12.32 0.87
N ILE A 5 0.72 -11.46 0.65
CA ILE A 5 0.16 -10.59 1.69
C ILE A 5 -0.53 -11.48 2.73
N LYS A 6 -0.51 -11.07 4.00
CA LYS A 6 -1.23 -11.82 5.05
C LYS A 6 -2.73 -11.85 4.75
N ASN A 7 -3.38 -12.98 5.02
CA ASN A 7 -4.80 -13.16 4.74
C ASN A 7 -5.67 -12.06 5.41
N GLU A 8 -5.34 -11.66 6.64
CA GLU A 8 -6.05 -10.60 7.37
C GLU A 8 -6.06 -9.25 6.64
N ILE A 9 -4.97 -8.95 5.92
CA ILE A 9 -4.83 -7.73 5.13
C ILE A 9 -5.53 -7.91 3.78
N LEU A 10 -5.45 -9.12 3.20
CA LEU A 10 -6.02 -9.44 1.89
C LEU A 10 -7.55 -9.34 1.89
N ILE A 11 -8.22 -9.75 2.98
CA ILE A 11 -9.68 -9.67 3.11
C ILE A 11 -10.19 -8.27 3.47
N ASN A 12 -9.28 -7.34 3.80
CA ASN A 12 -9.67 -5.98 4.14
C ASN A 12 -9.99 -5.19 2.84
N SER A 13 -11.25 -4.77 2.72
CA SER A 13 -11.81 -4.02 1.60
C SER A 13 -11.48 -2.52 1.61
N GLU A 14 -10.84 -1.99 2.65
CA GLU A 14 -10.40 -0.61 2.69
C GLU A 14 -9.35 -0.33 1.60
N GLY A 15 -9.59 0.75 0.86
CA GLY A 15 -8.79 1.10 -0.30
C GLY A 15 -9.00 0.17 -1.50
N ILE A 16 -10.07 -0.64 -1.51
CA ILE A 16 -10.49 -1.44 -2.65
C ILE A 16 -11.84 -0.92 -3.14
N ARG A 17 -11.92 -0.60 -4.43
CA ARG A 17 -13.16 -0.28 -5.12
C ARG A 17 -13.74 -1.56 -5.69
N GLN A 18 -14.97 -1.86 -5.33
CA GLN A 18 -15.72 -2.94 -5.94
C GLN A 18 -16.44 -2.40 -7.18
N GLU A 19 -15.96 -2.80 -8.34
CA GLU A 19 -16.70 -2.66 -9.59
C GLU A 19 -17.55 -3.92 -9.80
N LYS A 20 -18.56 -3.82 -10.67
CA LYS A 20 -19.63 -4.83 -10.89
C LYS A 20 -19.20 -6.29 -10.61
N ASN A 21 -18.13 -6.73 -11.26
CA ASN A 21 -17.66 -8.12 -11.18
C ASN A 21 -16.20 -8.26 -10.72
N TYR A 22 -15.54 -7.19 -10.27
CA TYR A 22 -14.12 -7.24 -9.93
C TYR A 22 -13.73 -6.18 -8.90
N PHE A 23 -12.63 -6.47 -8.20
CA PHE A 23 -12.08 -5.60 -7.17
C PHE A 23 -10.85 -4.88 -7.70
N ILE A 24 -10.82 -3.56 -7.53
CA ILE A 24 -9.71 -2.71 -7.95
C ILE A 24 -9.10 -2.09 -6.71
N ALA A 25 -7.81 -2.34 -6.46
CA ALA A 25 -7.07 -1.58 -5.47
C ALA A 25 -6.94 -0.11 -5.91
N THR A 26 -7.25 0.81 -5.00
CA THR A 26 -6.91 2.23 -5.16
C THR A 26 -5.39 2.41 -5.30
N LYS A 27 -4.94 3.55 -5.84
CA LYS A 27 -3.51 3.80 -6.06
C LYS A 27 -2.71 3.68 -4.75
N GLU A 28 -3.29 4.18 -3.66
CA GLU A 28 -2.72 4.15 -2.31
C GLU A 28 -2.60 2.72 -1.78
N ARG A 29 -3.64 1.89 -2.00
CA ARG A 29 -3.63 0.48 -1.61
C ARG A 29 -2.62 -0.32 -2.42
N ALA A 30 -2.60 -0.13 -3.74
CA ALA A 30 -1.66 -0.79 -4.63
C ALA A 30 -0.20 -0.44 -4.27
N PHE A 31 0.07 0.83 -3.96
CA PHE A 31 1.38 1.28 -3.47
C PHE A 31 1.79 0.59 -2.17
N LEU A 32 0.90 0.54 -1.17
CA LEU A 32 1.19 -0.13 0.09
C LEU A 32 1.42 -1.63 -0.08
N ASP A 33 0.61 -2.30 -0.89
CA ASP A 33 0.76 -3.71 -1.20
C ASP A 33 2.12 -4.00 -1.87
N ALA A 34 2.54 -3.13 -2.79
CA ALA A 34 3.86 -3.21 -3.41
C ALA A 34 4.99 -3.01 -2.39
N VAL A 35 4.96 -1.96 -1.56
CA VAL A 35 5.99 -1.70 -0.53
C VAL A 35 6.04 -2.81 0.53
N TYR A 36 4.90 -3.44 0.83
CA TYR A 36 4.82 -4.57 1.75
C TYR A 36 5.49 -5.82 1.18
N LEU A 37 5.24 -6.12 -0.11
CA LEU A 37 5.77 -7.29 -0.80
C LEU A 37 7.23 -7.11 -1.24
N TYR A 38 7.61 -5.90 -1.64
CA TYR A 38 8.89 -5.57 -2.25
C TYR A 38 9.65 -4.56 -1.38
N LYS A 39 10.74 -5.02 -0.78
CA LYS A 39 11.56 -4.17 0.11
C LYS A 39 12.30 -3.05 -0.64
N ASN A 40 12.66 -3.30 -1.90
CA ASN A 40 13.46 -2.42 -2.75
C ASN A 40 12.70 -2.19 -4.05
N TYR A 41 11.65 -1.36 -4.02
CA TYR A 41 10.87 -1.02 -5.20
C TYR A 41 10.98 0.49 -5.40
N TYR A 42 11.27 0.91 -6.63
CA TYR A 42 11.36 2.33 -6.96
C TYR A 42 10.09 2.75 -7.66
N PHE A 43 9.51 3.87 -7.23
CA PHE A 43 8.33 4.46 -7.85
C PHE A 43 8.74 5.77 -8.49
N ASP A 44 8.58 5.88 -9.80
CA ASP A 44 8.99 7.09 -10.55
C ASP A 44 8.01 8.25 -10.37
N ASN A 45 6.74 7.96 -10.08
CA ASN A 45 5.70 8.97 -9.88
C ASN A 45 4.90 8.72 -8.60
N LEU A 46 5.32 9.37 -7.52
CA LEU A 46 4.62 9.38 -6.24
C LEU A 46 3.64 10.54 -6.09
N ASP A 47 3.65 11.50 -7.01
CA ASP A 47 2.87 12.73 -6.93
C ASP A 47 1.36 12.46 -7.08
N ALA A 48 1.01 11.42 -7.86
CA ALA A 48 -0.37 10.98 -8.06
C ALA A 48 -0.97 10.20 -6.88
N ILE A 49 -0.24 10.03 -5.77
CA ILE A 49 -0.63 9.25 -4.60
C ILE A 49 -0.93 10.18 -3.42
N ASP A 50 -2.12 10.05 -2.83
CA ASP A 50 -2.51 10.83 -1.67
C ASP A 50 -1.81 10.32 -0.41
N LYS A 51 -0.83 11.09 0.09
CA LYS A 51 -0.04 10.76 1.28
C LYS A 51 -0.91 10.49 2.50
N ASN A 52 -1.97 11.28 2.71
CA ASN A 52 -2.83 11.15 3.89
C ASN A 52 -3.54 9.81 3.90
N LYS A 53 -4.17 9.45 2.77
CA LYS A 53 -4.84 8.16 2.60
C LYS A 53 -3.89 6.98 2.72
N VAL A 54 -2.66 7.11 2.22
CA VAL A 54 -1.63 6.08 2.40
C VAL A 54 -1.35 5.84 3.88
N PHE A 55 -1.15 6.89 4.67
CA PHE A 55 -0.89 6.72 6.11
C PHE A 55 -2.09 6.18 6.89
N GLU A 56 -3.32 6.49 6.46
CA GLU A 56 -4.53 5.88 7.03
C GLU A 56 -4.60 4.37 6.74
N LEU A 57 -4.45 3.99 5.47
CA LEU A 57 -4.48 2.58 5.04
C LEU A 57 -3.29 1.78 5.59
N ALA A 58 -2.12 2.41 5.80
CA ALA A 58 -0.95 1.74 6.37
C ALA A 58 -1.22 1.15 7.76
N LYS A 59 -2.20 1.68 8.51
CA LYS A 59 -2.62 1.15 9.81
C LYS A 59 -3.15 -0.29 9.72
N ILE A 60 -3.76 -0.68 8.59
CA ILE A 60 -4.30 -2.02 8.32
C ILE A 60 -3.18 -3.08 8.37
N TYR A 61 -1.99 -2.73 7.90
CA TYR A 61 -0.86 -3.64 7.83
C TYR A 61 -0.20 -3.90 9.19
N ARG A 62 -0.54 -3.11 10.22
CA ARG A 62 -0.06 -3.20 11.61
C ARG A 62 1.47 -3.41 11.71
N ASN A 63 2.22 -2.84 10.77
CA ASN A 63 3.65 -3.07 10.64
C ASN A 63 4.42 -1.75 10.73
N LYS A 64 5.09 -1.53 11.86
CA LYS A 64 5.89 -0.32 12.10
C LYS A 64 7.00 -0.13 11.05
N LYS A 65 7.66 -1.22 10.62
CA LYS A 65 8.72 -1.16 9.61
C LYS A 65 8.18 -0.78 8.22
N LEU A 66 6.93 -1.13 7.91
CA LEU A 66 6.27 -0.70 6.68
C LEU A 66 6.07 0.82 6.71
N ILE A 67 5.52 1.33 7.80
CA ILE A 67 5.26 2.77 7.97
C ILE A 67 6.55 3.57 7.85
N GLU A 68 7.65 3.11 8.47
CA GLU A 68 8.95 3.78 8.32
C GLU A 68 9.45 3.80 6.88
N ARG A 69 9.27 2.71 6.12
CA ARG A 69 9.63 2.70 4.69
C ARG A 69 8.75 3.62 3.86
N VAL A 70 7.44 3.60 4.10
CA VAL A 70 6.48 4.48 3.44
C VAL A 70 6.84 5.95 3.69
N LYS A 71 7.22 6.31 4.92
CA LYS A 71 7.72 7.66 5.23
C LYS A 71 8.92 8.04 4.38
N LYS A 72 9.91 7.16 4.20
CA LYS A 72 11.10 7.46 3.37
C LYS A 72 10.76 7.83 1.93
N TYR A 73 9.73 7.23 1.33
CA TYR A 73 9.28 7.60 -0.02
C TYR A 73 8.72 9.02 -0.10
N PHE A 74 8.19 9.56 1.00
CA PHE A 74 7.53 10.88 1.02
C PHE A 74 8.32 11.99 1.73
N ASP A 75 9.34 11.61 2.51
CA ASP A 75 10.28 12.49 3.22
C ASP A 75 11.45 12.91 2.33
N THR A 76 11.73 12.18 1.25
CA THR A 76 12.76 12.52 0.25
C THR A 76 12.25 13.55 -0.77
N VAL A 77 11.33 14.44 -0.37
CA VAL A 77 10.83 15.56 -1.18
C VAL A 77 11.11 16.85 -0.43
#